data_AF-A0A9P9FEP8-F1
#
_entry.id   AF-A0A9P9FEP8-F1
#
_cell.length_a   1.000
_cell.length_b   1.000
_cell.length_c   1.000
_cell.angle_alpha   90.00
_cell.angle_beta   90.00
_cell.angle_gamma   90.00
#
_symmetry.space_group_name_H-M   'P 1'
#
loop_
_entity.id
_entity.type
_entity.pdbx_description
1 polymer ?
#
loop_
_entity_poly.entity_id
_entity_poly.type
_entity_poly.pdbx_seq_one_letter_code
_entity_poly.pdbx_strand_id
1 'polypeptide(L)'
;MNTGVVQSRFLSKPDELGVVAVGFSGGQTKDGVDDGPAVLIESGLLDQVKEELGYKIFGDQTVQQFQDLIPASDPDFRGMKKALHASAVTRSIANQTYEQSVQGRMVLTLGGDHSIAIGTIAGTAKATRELHNREIAVIWVDAHTDINTPESSDSGNIHGMPVAFLTGLAKEENEEYFGWIKDDMRISVKKIVYIGLRSVDIPERKILRENGIKAFSMFDIDRHGIGRVMEMALGHIGTDTPIHLSFDVDALDPMWAPSTGTPVRGGLTLREGDYICESVHQTGNLVAVDLVEVNPKLVTAEDIGANETIRAGCSLVRTTRIPQEKKNWVLILDCEDVILSPSDINFSPTIYTPSITMVARSSYTAGGSSMTYDQSRVISHVRTYNWPPLQLNFWIFVMLLCSCSIIGVFSIFIQTQNQLLLPIPWYFPYLITVAALAIFFVAIIFYLIAQRRLLPAIVMIGAFMLFILWLVGLVVVGIQLFGPEKSINSVCSIEVFGRNPTGQNEETMAWLQQRNILSEIGQSWQLVFAMSLTGVIFQIWVMVMSYQVFANS
;
A
#
# COMPACT_ATOMS: atom_id res chain seq x y z
N MET A 1 13.59 30.93 -10.08
CA MET A 1 14.42 29.71 -9.93
C MET A 1 14.81 29.59 -8.47
N ASN A 2 14.03 28.85 -7.69
CA ASN A 2 14.46 28.38 -6.37
C ASN A 2 13.71 27.08 -6.07
N THR A 3 14.18 25.98 -6.65
CA THR A 3 13.70 24.61 -6.46
C THR A 3 14.26 24.11 -5.13
N GLY A 4 13.56 24.38 -4.03
CA GLY A 4 14.03 24.06 -2.68
C GLY A 4 14.01 22.56 -2.37
N VAL A 5 14.99 21.80 -2.88
CA VAL A 5 15.32 20.44 -2.44
C VAL A 5 15.74 20.49 -0.95
N VAL A 6 15.44 19.45 -0.17
CA VAL A 6 15.95 19.32 1.22
C VAL A 6 17.47 19.55 1.18
N GLN A 7 17.94 20.56 1.91
CA GLN A 7 19.36 20.90 1.89
C GLN A 7 20.15 19.81 2.60
N SER A 8 21.07 19.15 1.87
CA SER A 8 21.98 18.19 2.48
C SER A 8 22.93 18.90 3.44
N ARG A 9 23.18 18.28 4.60
CA ARG A 9 24.09 18.77 5.64
C ARG A 9 25.50 18.23 5.51
N PHE A 10 25.67 17.09 4.84
CA PHE A 10 26.93 16.36 4.77
C PHE A 10 27.43 16.14 3.34
N LEU A 11 26.62 16.37 2.31
CA LEU A 11 27.05 16.25 0.92
C LEU A 11 27.47 17.60 0.36
N SER A 12 28.70 17.71 -0.15
CA SER A 12 29.16 18.93 -0.83
C SER A 12 28.61 19.04 -2.26
N LYS A 13 28.18 17.91 -2.84
CA LYS A 13 27.57 17.81 -4.18
C LYS A 13 26.24 17.03 -4.12
N PRO A 14 25.19 17.61 -3.52
CA PRO A 14 23.91 16.91 -3.31
C PRO A 14 23.16 16.55 -4.60
N ASP A 15 23.53 17.15 -5.74
CA ASP A 15 22.96 16.84 -7.05
C ASP A 15 23.71 15.75 -7.82
N GLU A 16 24.85 15.27 -7.29
CA GLU A 16 25.63 14.18 -7.88
C GLU A 16 25.38 12.88 -7.12
N LEU A 17 25.15 11.79 -7.85
CA LEU A 17 24.96 10.45 -7.32
C LEU A 17 26.11 9.55 -7.77
N GLY A 18 26.84 8.97 -6.83
CA GLY A 18 27.76 7.87 -7.11
C GLY A 18 27.00 6.55 -7.08
N VAL A 19 27.04 5.79 -8.17
CA VAL A 19 26.43 4.45 -8.26
C VAL A 19 27.53 3.41 -8.15
N VAL A 20 27.29 2.40 -7.31
CA VAL A 20 28.13 1.21 -7.17
C VAL A 20 27.23 -0.01 -7.45
N ALA A 21 27.42 -0.66 -8.59
CA ALA A 21 26.53 -1.74 -9.05
C ALA A 21 27.22 -3.09 -8.87
N VAL A 22 26.78 -3.86 -7.88
CA VAL A 22 27.50 -5.01 -7.32
C VAL A 22 26.76 -6.31 -7.58
N GLY A 23 27.20 -7.08 -8.58
CA GLY A 23 26.71 -8.44 -8.83
C GLY A 23 27.49 -9.44 -7.98
N PHE A 24 26.99 -9.74 -6.77
CA PHE A 24 27.65 -10.69 -5.86
C PHE A 24 26.65 -11.59 -5.13
N SER A 25 26.90 -12.90 -5.15
CA SER A 25 26.09 -13.93 -4.49
C SER A 25 26.90 -14.81 -3.53
N GLY A 26 28.18 -14.48 -3.32
CA GLY A 26 29.12 -15.34 -2.57
C GLY A 26 28.90 -15.37 -1.06
N GLY A 27 28.07 -14.48 -0.51
CA GLY A 27 27.71 -14.45 0.92
C GLY A 27 26.64 -15.47 1.31
N GLN A 28 25.99 -16.12 0.35
CA GLN A 28 24.90 -17.07 0.58
C GLN A 28 24.91 -18.21 -0.47
N THR A 29 23.88 -19.08 -0.43
CA THR A 29 23.86 -20.34 -1.21
C THR A 29 22.93 -20.35 -2.42
N LYS A 30 22.04 -19.37 -2.57
CA LYS A 30 21.06 -19.26 -3.65
C LYS A 30 21.60 -18.36 -4.76
N ASP A 31 21.76 -18.90 -5.96
CA ASP A 31 22.20 -18.10 -7.09
C ASP A 31 21.11 -17.08 -7.52
N GLY A 32 21.51 -16.02 -8.23
CA GLY A 32 20.60 -15.08 -8.89
C GLY A 32 20.52 -13.68 -8.30
N VAL A 33 20.89 -13.48 -7.03
CA VAL A 33 21.02 -12.13 -6.44
C VAL A 33 22.06 -11.28 -7.17
N ASP A 34 23.06 -11.91 -7.77
CA ASP A 34 24.09 -11.29 -8.62
C ASP A 34 23.54 -10.66 -9.92
N ASP A 35 22.33 -11.06 -10.35
CA ASP A 35 21.61 -10.44 -11.47
C ASP A 35 20.68 -9.29 -11.03
N GLY A 36 20.42 -9.15 -9.72
CA GLY A 36 19.55 -8.12 -9.14
C GLY A 36 19.87 -6.70 -9.63
N PRO A 37 21.13 -6.24 -9.53
CA PRO A 37 21.52 -4.91 -10.00
C PRO A 37 21.29 -4.71 -11.50
N ALA A 38 21.51 -5.75 -12.32
CA ALA A 38 21.36 -5.66 -13.77
C ALA A 38 19.89 -5.41 -14.13
N VAL A 39 18.99 -6.19 -13.53
CA VAL A 39 17.56 -6.07 -13.79
C VAL A 39 16.99 -4.75 -13.26
N LEU A 40 17.48 -4.25 -12.12
CA LEU A 40 17.11 -2.92 -11.61
C LEU A 40 17.52 -1.82 -12.60
N ILE A 41 18.75 -1.87 -13.12
CA ILE A 41 19.24 -0.90 -14.12
C ILE A 41 18.44 -1.02 -15.43
N GLU A 42 18.22 -2.23 -15.94
CA GLU A 42 17.47 -2.51 -17.17
C GLU A 42 15.99 -2.07 -17.07
N SER A 43 15.41 -2.08 -15.87
CA SER A 43 14.06 -1.56 -15.63
C SER A 43 13.94 -0.02 -15.78
N GLY A 44 15.07 0.65 -16.03
CA GLY A 44 15.16 2.10 -16.19
C GLY A 44 15.35 2.86 -14.88
N LEU A 45 15.82 2.20 -13.81
CA LEU A 45 16.01 2.87 -12.51
C LEU A 45 16.95 4.07 -12.60
N LEU A 46 18.10 3.92 -13.26
CA LEU A 46 19.08 5.00 -13.40
C LEU A 46 18.54 6.15 -14.26
N ASP A 47 17.78 5.83 -15.31
CA ASP A 47 17.12 6.84 -16.14
C ASP A 47 16.08 7.61 -15.32
N GLN A 48 15.24 6.93 -14.54
CA GLN A 48 14.27 7.57 -13.65
C GLN A 48 14.95 8.47 -12.61
N VAL A 49 16.05 8.02 -12.00
CA VAL A 49 16.82 8.81 -11.03
C VAL A 49 17.45 10.05 -11.68
N LYS A 50 17.91 9.94 -12.92
CA LYS A 50 18.48 11.06 -13.68
C LYS A 50 17.41 12.05 -14.15
N GLU A 51 16.35 11.56 -14.78
CA GLU A 51 15.32 12.37 -15.45
C GLU A 51 14.29 12.92 -14.47
N GLU A 52 13.82 12.12 -13.51
CA GLU A 52 12.77 12.54 -12.58
C GLU A 52 13.32 13.24 -11.33
N LEU A 53 14.49 12.80 -10.83
CA LEU A 53 15.08 13.34 -9.59
C LEU A 53 16.21 14.34 -9.85
N GLY A 54 16.66 14.48 -11.10
CA GLY A 54 17.65 15.48 -11.51
C GLY A 54 19.08 15.16 -11.08
N TYR A 55 19.40 13.91 -10.72
CA TYR A 55 20.76 13.53 -10.36
C TYR A 55 21.69 13.45 -11.57
N LYS A 56 22.94 13.88 -11.38
CA LYS A 56 24.05 13.56 -12.28
C LYS A 56 24.72 12.28 -11.78
N ILE A 57 24.68 11.24 -12.60
CA ILE A 57 25.17 9.90 -12.24
C ILE A 57 26.67 9.79 -12.54
N PHE A 58 27.41 9.27 -11.57
CA PHE A 58 28.84 8.92 -11.62
C PHE A 58 29.04 7.50 -11.09
N GLY A 59 30.23 6.92 -11.33
CA GLY A 59 30.52 5.55 -10.91
C GLY A 59 30.06 4.53 -11.94
N ASP A 60 29.62 3.37 -11.46
CA ASP A 60 29.27 2.24 -12.30
C ASP A 60 27.95 2.46 -13.02
N GLN A 61 27.97 2.31 -14.35
CA GLN A 61 26.77 2.22 -15.17
C GLN A 61 26.47 0.79 -15.59
N THR A 62 27.40 -0.12 -15.34
CA THR A 62 27.31 -1.55 -15.63
C THR A 62 27.67 -2.33 -14.38
N VAL A 63 27.00 -3.46 -14.18
CA VAL A 63 27.21 -4.31 -13.00
C VAL A 63 28.60 -4.92 -13.00
N GLN A 64 29.31 -4.79 -11.89
CA GLN A 64 30.56 -5.49 -11.66
C GLN A 64 30.28 -6.88 -11.08
N GLN A 65 30.75 -7.93 -11.76
CA GLN A 65 30.53 -9.34 -11.40
C GLN A 65 31.69 -9.96 -10.62
N PHE A 66 32.76 -9.19 -10.36
CA PHE A 66 33.94 -9.58 -9.58
C PHE A 66 34.57 -10.96 -9.90
N GLN A 67 34.43 -11.44 -11.13
CA GLN A 67 34.89 -12.77 -11.54
C GLN A 67 36.42 -12.95 -11.35
N ASP A 68 37.18 -11.86 -11.48
CA ASP A 68 38.63 -11.84 -11.29
C ASP A 68 39.06 -12.05 -9.83
N LEU A 69 38.13 -11.91 -8.87
CA LEU A 69 38.38 -12.07 -7.44
C LEU A 69 37.99 -13.45 -6.90
N ILE A 70 37.51 -14.34 -7.77
CA ILE A 70 37.17 -15.71 -7.39
C ILE A 70 38.48 -16.48 -7.10
N PRO A 71 38.73 -16.91 -5.86
CA PRO A 71 39.94 -17.65 -5.53
C PRO A 71 39.91 -19.07 -6.12
N ALA A 72 41.09 -19.63 -6.41
CA ALA A 72 41.20 -21.00 -6.91
C ALA A 72 40.75 -22.05 -5.87
N SER A 73 40.85 -21.72 -4.58
CA SER A 73 40.39 -22.54 -3.46
C SER A 73 39.97 -21.62 -2.31
N ASP A 74 38.80 -21.89 -1.71
CA ASP A 74 38.24 -21.12 -0.61
C ASP A 74 37.72 -22.08 0.48
N PRO A 75 38.61 -22.66 1.29
CA PRO A 75 38.21 -23.54 2.38
C PRO A 75 37.46 -22.74 3.45
N ASP A 76 36.51 -23.39 4.13
CA ASP A 76 35.77 -22.76 5.21
C ASP A 76 36.74 -22.19 6.27
N PHE A 77 36.51 -20.94 6.67
CA PHE A 77 37.35 -20.23 7.62
C PHE A 77 36.51 -19.76 8.80
N ARG A 78 36.85 -20.21 10.01
CA ARG A 78 36.08 -19.93 11.24
C ARG A 78 34.58 -20.23 11.11
N GLY A 79 34.23 -21.28 10.37
CA GLY A 79 32.84 -21.67 10.11
C GLY A 79 32.14 -20.89 8.98
N MET A 80 32.79 -19.87 8.41
CA MET A 80 32.28 -19.14 7.27
C MET A 80 32.61 -19.85 5.96
N LYS A 81 31.63 -19.89 5.06
CA LYS A 81 31.78 -20.38 3.69
C LYS A 81 32.24 -19.24 2.78
N LYS A 82 33.09 -19.54 1.80
CA LYS A 82 33.56 -18.59 0.78
C LYS A 82 34.15 -17.29 1.37
N ALA A 83 34.85 -17.40 2.51
CA ALA A 83 35.29 -16.25 3.29
C ALA A 83 36.37 -15.43 2.57
N LEU A 84 37.28 -16.10 1.85
CA LEU A 84 38.33 -15.42 1.10
C LEU A 84 37.72 -14.60 -0.05
N HIS A 85 36.79 -15.20 -0.79
CA HIS A 85 36.08 -14.54 -1.88
C HIS A 85 35.26 -13.35 -1.39
N ALA A 86 34.42 -13.53 -0.36
CA ALA A 86 33.62 -12.45 0.21
C ALA A 86 34.47 -11.32 0.78
N SER A 87 35.58 -11.63 1.46
CA SER A 87 36.53 -10.63 1.96
C SER A 87 37.18 -9.82 0.83
N ALA A 88 37.62 -10.47 -0.25
CA ALA A 88 38.22 -9.79 -1.40
C ALA A 88 37.23 -8.85 -2.11
N VAL A 89 36.00 -9.32 -2.34
CA VAL A 89 34.95 -8.55 -3.00
C VAL A 89 34.52 -7.36 -2.14
N THR A 90 34.22 -7.58 -0.85
CA THR A 90 33.81 -6.50 0.08
C THR A 90 34.91 -5.46 0.27
N ARG A 91 36.19 -5.85 0.22
CA ARG A 91 37.32 -4.91 0.20
C ARG A 91 37.34 -4.04 -1.05
N SER A 92 37.06 -4.62 -2.22
CA SER A 92 36.94 -3.87 -3.47
C SER A 92 35.78 -2.87 -3.41
N ILE A 93 34.61 -3.32 -2.93
CA ILE A 93 33.41 -2.48 -2.75
C ILE A 93 33.68 -1.33 -1.78
N ALA A 94 34.44 -1.57 -0.69
CA ALA A 94 34.81 -0.52 0.27
C ALA A 94 35.61 0.60 -0.40
N ASN A 95 36.56 0.26 -1.28
CA ASN A 95 37.31 1.25 -2.04
C ASN A 95 36.42 2.04 -3.00
N GLN A 96 35.54 1.36 -3.74
CA GLN A 96 34.63 2.02 -4.69
C GLN A 96 33.65 2.98 -3.99
N THR A 97 33.08 2.53 -2.87
CA THR A 97 32.17 3.34 -2.05
C THR A 97 32.89 4.54 -1.44
N TYR A 98 34.12 4.34 -0.95
CA TYR A 98 34.97 5.41 -0.44
C TYR A 98 35.29 6.46 -1.52
N GLU A 99 35.67 6.02 -2.73
CA GLU A 99 36.01 6.90 -3.85
C GLU A 99 34.86 7.80 -4.28
N GLN A 100 33.62 7.31 -4.24
CA GLN A 100 32.44 8.12 -4.52
C GLN A 100 32.09 9.04 -3.32
N SER A 101 32.14 8.50 -2.10
CA SER A 101 31.80 9.23 -0.88
C SER A 101 32.72 10.42 -0.63
N VAL A 102 34.03 10.25 -0.81
CA VAL A 102 35.04 11.31 -0.56
C VAL A 102 34.90 12.49 -1.53
N GLN A 103 34.25 12.28 -2.68
CA GLN A 103 33.90 13.34 -3.64
C GLN A 103 32.71 14.19 -3.19
N GLY A 104 32.12 13.87 -2.02
CA GLY A 104 30.98 14.56 -1.43
C GLY A 104 29.65 14.26 -2.12
N ARG A 105 29.56 13.09 -2.78
CA ARG A 105 28.36 12.57 -3.45
C ARG A 105 27.56 11.68 -2.51
N MET A 106 26.26 11.59 -2.72
CA MET A 106 25.49 10.47 -2.16
C MET A 106 25.91 9.19 -2.89
N VAL A 107 26.05 8.08 -2.17
CA VAL A 107 26.31 6.78 -2.80
C VAL A 107 25.05 5.92 -2.83
N LEU A 108 24.70 5.39 -3.99
CA LEU A 108 23.67 4.38 -4.18
C LEU A 108 24.34 3.06 -4.58
N THR A 109 24.26 2.07 -3.70
CA THR A 109 24.67 0.71 -4.01
C THR A 109 23.46 -0.10 -4.47
N LEU A 110 23.54 -0.65 -5.68
CA LEU A 110 22.60 -1.69 -6.14
C LEU A 110 23.30 -3.02 -5.96
N GLY A 111 22.78 -3.83 -5.04
CA GLY A 111 23.47 -4.98 -4.50
C GLY A 111 22.99 -6.32 -5.01
N GLY A 112 23.84 -7.32 -4.79
CA GLY A 112 23.44 -8.71 -4.65
C GLY A 112 23.12 -9.03 -3.19
N ASP A 113 23.70 -10.08 -2.62
CA ASP A 113 23.41 -10.46 -1.23
C ASP A 113 23.87 -9.42 -0.18
N HIS A 114 23.31 -9.49 1.02
CA HIS A 114 23.54 -8.47 2.07
C HIS A 114 24.97 -8.45 2.64
N SER A 115 25.83 -9.42 2.30
CA SER A 115 27.24 -9.38 2.75
C SER A 115 28.02 -8.19 2.20
N ILE A 116 27.57 -7.63 1.07
CA ILE A 116 28.20 -6.46 0.45
C ILE A 116 28.19 -5.23 1.38
N ALA A 117 27.27 -5.19 2.35
CA ALA A 117 27.16 -4.11 3.33
C ALA A 117 28.47 -3.94 4.15
N ILE A 118 29.26 -5.00 4.30
CA ILE A 118 30.60 -4.93 4.90
C ILE A 118 31.46 -3.91 4.13
N GLY A 119 31.41 -3.95 2.80
CA GLY A 119 32.16 -3.05 1.95
C GLY A 119 31.56 -1.64 1.91
N THR A 120 30.26 -1.55 1.65
CA THR A 120 29.57 -0.25 1.47
C THR A 120 29.69 0.60 2.73
N ILE A 121 29.33 0.05 3.90
CA ILE A 121 29.35 0.77 5.17
C ILE A 121 30.78 1.10 5.58
N ALA A 122 31.75 0.20 5.37
CA ALA A 122 33.17 0.47 5.65
C ALA A 122 33.71 1.67 4.85
N GLY A 123 33.40 1.72 3.55
CA GLY A 123 33.79 2.82 2.67
C GLY A 123 33.16 4.15 3.07
N THR A 124 31.84 4.14 3.31
CA THR A 124 31.09 5.34 3.74
C THR A 124 31.56 5.84 5.11
N ALA A 125 31.79 4.93 6.07
CA ALA A 125 32.25 5.27 7.42
C ALA A 125 33.61 5.94 7.39
N LYS A 126 34.55 5.41 6.61
CA LYS A 126 35.89 5.99 6.45
C LYS A 126 35.81 7.39 5.81
N ALA A 127 35.13 7.52 4.68
CA ALA A 127 35.01 8.81 3.99
C ALA A 127 34.33 9.87 4.86
N THR A 128 33.28 9.50 5.60
CA THR A 128 32.57 10.41 6.50
C THR A 128 33.45 10.90 7.65
N ARG A 129 34.27 10.01 8.23
CA ARG A 129 35.22 10.40 9.28
C ARG A 129 36.26 11.38 8.75
N GLU A 130 36.79 11.14 7.55
CA GLU A 130 37.78 12.04 6.94
C GLU A 130 37.17 13.41 6.56
N LEU A 131 35.97 13.43 5.99
CA LEU A 131 35.32 14.66 5.52
C LEU A 131 34.72 15.50 6.65
N HIS A 132 34.15 14.87 7.66
CA HIS A 132 33.31 15.55 8.65
C HIS A 132 33.78 15.36 10.09
N ASN A 133 34.76 14.49 10.35
CA ASN A 133 35.15 14.06 11.69
C ASN A 133 33.93 13.57 12.51
N ARG A 134 33.02 12.85 11.83
CA ARG A 134 31.81 12.26 12.41
C ARG A 134 31.75 10.78 12.11
N GLU A 135 31.11 10.05 13.00
CA GLU A 135 30.70 8.66 12.77
C GLU A 135 29.34 8.65 12.06
N ILE A 136 29.16 7.71 11.13
CA ILE A 136 27.86 7.45 10.49
C ILE A 136 26.92 6.73 11.44
N ALA A 137 25.61 6.90 11.24
CA ALA A 137 24.62 5.98 11.75
C ALA A 137 24.07 5.11 10.63
N VAL A 138 23.75 3.86 10.98
CA VAL A 138 23.16 2.90 10.07
C VAL A 138 21.72 2.65 10.47
N ILE A 139 20.81 2.89 9.54
CA ILE A 139 19.43 2.42 9.63
C ILE A 139 19.38 1.14 8.80
N TRP A 140 19.21 0.03 9.49
CA TRP A 140 19.18 -1.32 8.91
C TRP A 140 17.72 -1.76 8.79
N VAL A 141 17.19 -1.76 7.57
CA VAL A 141 15.79 -2.11 7.29
C VAL A 141 15.75 -3.52 6.74
N ASP A 142 15.28 -4.47 7.55
CA ASP A 142 15.48 -5.90 7.30
C ASP A 142 14.52 -6.77 8.13
N ALA A 143 14.20 -7.98 7.64
CA ALA A 143 13.53 -9.01 8.43
C ALA A 143 14.45 -9.65 9.49
N HIS A 144 15.75 -9.67 9.22
CA HIS A 144 16.85 -10.30 9.95
C HIS A 144 17.77 -9.24 10.58
N THR A 145 18.67 -9.68 11.46
CA THR A 145 19.63 -8.76 12.11
C THR A 145 21.00 -8.78 11.49
N ASP A 146 21.36 -9.84 10.78
CA ASP A 146 22.63 -9.95 10.07
C ASP A 146 23.85 -9.65 10.95
N ILE A 147 23.74 -10.06 12.23
CA ILE A 147 24.70 -9.76 13.30
C ILE A 147 25.29 -11.04 13.92
N ASN A 148 25.07 -12.19 13.31
CA ASN A 148 25.75 -13.41 13.73
C ASN A 148 27.28 -13.22 13.64
N THR A 149 28.02 -13.73 14.62
CA THR A 149 29.47 -13.87 14.51
C THR A 149 29.79 -15.17 13.77
N PRO A 150 31.02 -15.33 13.23
CA PRO A 150 31.45 -16.59 12.63
C PRO A 150 31.23 -17.81 13.55
N GLU A 151 31.39 -17.62 14.86
CA GLU A 151 31.21 -18.67 15.87
C GLU A 151 29.75 -18.95 16.24
N SER A 152 28.83 -18.01 15.98
CA SER A 152 27.42 -18.16 16.36
C SER A 152 26.51 -18.60 15.23
N SER A 153 26.95 -18.47 13.97
CA SER A 153 26.18 -18.84 12.81
C SER A 153 26.15 -20.35 12.59
N ASP A 154 24.95 -20.93 12.52
CA ASP A 154 24.77 -22.34 12.17
C ASP A 154 24.96 -22.60 10.66
N SER A 155 24.71 -21.59 9.82
CA SER A 155 24.72 -21.74 8.35
C SER A 155 26.10 -21.53 7.73
N GLY A 156 26.95 -20.73 8.36
CA GLY A 156 28.22 -20.27 7.80
C GLY A 156 28.07 -19.28 6.65
N ASN A 157 26.84 -18.80 6.36
CA ASN A 157 26.59 -17.83 5.29
C ASN A 157 26.90 -16.41 5.78
N ILE A 158 27.77 -15.71 5.05
CA ILE A 158 28.31 -14.40 5.45
C ILE A 158 27.27 -13.28 5.34
N HIS A 159 26.23 -13.44 4.50
CA HIS A 159 25.17 -12.42 4.40
C HIS A 159 24.42 -12.17 5.72
N GLY A 160 24.42 -13.14 6.65
CA GLY A 160 23.87 -12.98 8.01
C GLY A 160 24.88 -12.52 9.07
N MET A 161 26.09 -12.12 8.66
CA MET A 161 27.17 -11.65 9.54
C MET A 161 27.70 -10.21 9.32
N PRO A 162 27.24 -9.40 8.35
CA PRO A 162 27.91 -8.13 8.00
C PRO A 162 28.01 -7.16 9.19
N VAL A 163 26.97 -7.05 10.00
CA VAL A 163 26.95 -6.11 11.14
C VAL A 163 27.98 -6.51 12.20
N ALA A 164 28.24 -7.79 12.39
CA ALA A 164 29.23 -8.25 13.37
C ALA A 164 30.64 -7.75 13.02
N PHE A 165 31.02 -7.77 11.74
CA PHE A 165 32.30 -7.25 11.27
C PHE A 165 32.37 -5.72 11.37
N LEU A 166 31.31 -5.04 10.95
CA LEU A 166 31.22 -3.57 10.93
C LEU A 166 31.22 -2.96 12.33
N THR A 167 30.65 -3.65 13.32
CA THR A 167 30.65 -3.21 14.73
C THR A 167 31.88 -3.66 15.51
N GLY A 168 32.72 -4.53 14.92
CA GLY A 168 33.88 -5.11 15.57
C GLY A 168 33.54 -6.17 16.64
N LEU A 169 32.32 -6.71 16.62
CA LEU A 169 31.95 -7.90 17.40
C LEU A 169 32.63 -9.16 16.85
N ALA A 170 32.80 -9.22 15.52
CA ALA A 170 33.70 -10.15 14.85
C ALA A 170 34.95 -9.39 14.38
N LYS A 171 36.13 -9.87 14.80
CA LYS A 171 37.43 -9.32 14.38
C LYS A 171 38.33 -10.43 13.89
N GLU A 172 39.19 -10.08 12.94
CA GLU A 172 40.22 -10.95 12.40
C GLU A 172 41.49 -10.11 12.16
N GLU A 173 42.66 -10.71 12.32
CA GLU A 173 43.95 -10.04 12.06
C GLU A 173 44.44 -10.33 10.64
N ASN A 174 44.04 -11.46 10.07
CA ASN A 174 44.42 -11.83 8.70
C ASN A 174 43.75 -10.91 7.66
N GLU A 175 44.56 -10.12 6.97
CA GLU A 175 44.14 -9.18 5.90
C GLU A 175 43.35 -9.85 4.77
N GLU A 176 43.58 -11.14 4.51
CA GLU A 176 42.84 -11.90 3.50
C GLU A 176 41.42 -12.25 3.95
N TYR A 177 41.17 -12.32 5.26
CA TYR A 177 39.90 -12.71 5.87
C TYR A 177 39.33 -11.57 6.73
N PHE A 178 38.90 -10.48 6.10
CA PHE A 178 38.29 -9.31 6.76
C PHE A 178 39.20 -8.54 7.73
N GLY A 179 40.46 -8.91 7.92
CA GLY A 179 41.42 -8.15 8.74
C GLY A 179 41.78 -6.78 8.16
N TRP A 180 41.44 -6.53 6.89
CA TRP A 180 41.56 -5.23 6.24
C TRP A 180 40.61 -4.17 6.82
N ILE A 181 39.54 -4.57 7.53
CA ILE A 181 38.60 -3.64 8.18
C ILE A 181 39.29 -3.00 9.38
N LYS A 182 39.51 -1.68 9.30
CA LYS A 182 40.17 -0.89 10.35
C LYS A 182 39.15 -0.10 11.19
N ASP A 183 39.58 0.48 12.31
CA ASP A 183 38.67 1.14 13.26
C ASP A 183 38.00 2.40 12.68
N ASP A 184 38.64 3.07 11.73
CA ASP A 184 38.07 4.18 10.95
C ASP A 184 37.03 3.73 9.92
N MET A 185 36.90 2.43 9.67
CA MET A 185 35.87 1.82 8.80
C MET A 185 34.71 1.21 9.61
N ARG A 186 34.85 1.07 10.93
CA ARG A 186 33.83 0.44 11.79
C ARG A 186 32.74 1.42 12.21
N ILE A 187 31.64 0.93 12.74
CA ILE A 187 30.57 1.73 13.35
C ILE A 187 30.34 1.32 14.80
N SER A 188 29.90 2.26 15.63
CA SER A 188 29.49 1.97 17.00
C SER A 188 28.16 1.19 17.01
N VAL A 189 28.06 0.21 17.89
CA VAL A 189 26.79 -0.48 18.20
C VAL A 189 25.68 0.46 18.69
N LYS A 190 26.02 1.68 19.13
CA LYS A 190 25.05 2.73 19.51
C LYS A 190 24.58 3.58 18.33
N LYS A 191 25.17 3.39 17.16
CA LYS A 191 24.88 4.11 15.93
C LYS A 191 24.20 3.22 14.89
N ILE A 192 23.69 2.06 15.31
CA ILE A 192 22.85 1.19 14.47
C ILE A 192 21.43 1.10 15.04
N VAL A 193 20.44 1.18 14.15
CA VAL A 193 19.03 0.97 14.47
C VAL A 193 18.42 0.00 13.47
N TYR A 194 17.80 -1.06 13.97
CA TYR A 194 17.05 -2.00 13.14
C TYR A 194 15.57 -1.62 13.04
N ILE A 195 14.99 -1.81 11.85
CA ILE A 195 13.56 -1.61 11.58
C ILE A 195 13.05 -2.78 10.74
N GLY A 196 11.98 -3.46 11.18
CA GLY A 196 11.32 -4.52 10.42
C GLY A 196 11.62 -5.95 10.91
N LEU A 197 12.38 -6.09 12.00
CA LEU A 197 12.81 -7.39 12.51
C LEU A 197 11.64 -8.30 12.81
N ARG A 198 11.73 -9.55 12.33
CA ARG A 198 10.73 -10.59 12.59
C ARG A 198 11.29 -12.01 12.53
N SER A 199 12.49 -12.21 12.00
CA SER A 199 13.20 -13.48 11.96
C SER A 199 14.59 -13.29 12.55
N VAL A 200 14.74 -13.54 13.85
CA VAL A 200 15.98 -13.28 14.58
C VAL A 200 16.39 -14.51 15.36
N ASP A 201 17.63 -14.96 15.17
CA ASP A 201 18.18 -16.14 15.82
C ASP A 201 18.41 -15.92 17.32
N ILE A 202 18.51 -17.01 18.08
CA ILE A 202 18.73 -16.94 19.54
C ILE A 202 20.06 -16.23 19.88
N PRO A 203 21.21 -16.54 19.22
CA PRO A 203 22.47 -15.83 19.47
C PRO A 203 22.38 -14.34 19.13
N GLU A 204 21.74 -13.98 18.01
CA GLU A 204 21.57 -12.59 17.60
C GLU A 204 20.73 -11.78 18.61
N ARG A 205 19.62 -12.35 19.10
CA ARG A 205 18.82 -11.71 20.18
C ARG A 205 19.65 -11.44 21.42
N LYS A 206 20.58 -12.34 21.76
CA LYS A 206 21.49 -12.16 22.89
C LYS A 206 22.46 -11.00 22.62
N ILE A 207 23.07 -10.97 21.43
CA ILE A 207 23.98 -9.89 21.01
C ILE A 207 23.28 -8.53 21.07
N LEU A 208 22.07 -8.41 20.52
CA LEU A 208 21.29 -7.17 20.55
C LEU A 208 21.06 -6.67 21.97
N ARG A 209 20.65 -7.57 22.89
CA ARG A 209 20.34 -7.23 24.28
C ARG A 209 21.58 -6.84 25.08
N GLU A 210 22.66 -7.60 24.95
CA GLU A 210 23.90 -7.38 25.70
C GLU A 210 24.59 -6.07 25.29
N ASN A 211 24.50 -5.71 24.01
CA ASN A 211 25.08 -4.46 23.49
C ASN A 211 24.11 -3.26 23.52
N GLY A 212 22.86 -3.47 23.94
CA GLY A 212 21.84 -2.41 24.01
C GLY A 212 21.51 -1.81 22.63
N ILE A 213 21.59 -2.61 21.58
CA ILE A 213 21.34 -2.16 20.20
C ILE A 213 19.84 -1.87 20.04
N LYS A 214 19.52 -0.73 19.45
CA LYS A 214 18.14 -0.31 19.25
C LYS A 214 17.54 -1.07 18.07
N ALA A 215 16.44 -1.76 18.32
CA ALA A 215 15.74 -2.51 17.30
C ALA A 215 14.23 -2.33 17.42
N PHE A 216 13.56 -2.18 16.28
CA PHE A 216 12.11 -2.12 16.15
C PHE A 216 11.64 -3.30 15.31
N SER A 217 11.01 -4.25 15.99
CA SER A 217 10.40 -5.41 15.35
C SER A 217 9.09 -5.03 14.67
N MET A 218 8.54 -5.94 13.86
CA MET A 218 7.19 -5.75 13.30
C MET A 218 6.13 -5.55 14.39
N PHE A 219 6.30 -6.12 15.58
CA PHE A 219 5.40 -5.86 16.72
C PHE A 219 5.44 -4.39 17.17
N ASP A 220 6.62 -3.76 17.17
CA ASP A 220 6.76 -2.36 17.53
C ASP A 220 6.11 -1.45 16.48
N ILE A 221 6.20 -1.85 15.21
CA ILE A 221 5.57 -1.17 14.07
C ILE A 221 4.04 -1.32 14.14
N ASP A 222 3.52 -2.51 14.42
CA ASP A 222 2.08 -2.73 14.63
C ASP A 222 1.53 -1.89 15.80
N ARG A 223 2.32 -1.78 16.87
CA ARG A 223 1.94 -1.09 18.10
C ARG A 223 1.97 0.43 17.97
N HIS A 224 2.98 0.96 17.29
CA HIS A 224 3.26 2.40 17.28
C HIS A 224 3.01 3.07 15.91
N GLY A 225 2.89 2.29 14.85
CA GLY A 225 2.90 2.75 13.46
C GLY A 225 4.31 3.17 13.01
N ILE A 226 4.57 3.06 11.70
CA ILE A 226 5.89 3.37 11.12
C ILE A 226 6.34 4.81 11.41
N GLY A 227 5.41 5.77 11.43
CA GLY A 227 5.69 7.18 11.71
C GLY A 227 6.38 7.38 13.05
N ARG A 228 5.80 6.81 14.12
CA ARG A 228 6.36 6.93 15.47
C ARG A 228 7.65 6.12 15.62
N VAL A 229 7.76 4.98 14.95
CA VAL A 229 9.00 4.19 14.90
C VAL A 229 10.15 5.01 14.30
N MET A 230 9.91 5.69 13.18
CA MET A 230 10.92 6.56 12.56
C MET A 230 11.31 7.73 13.46
N GLU A 231 10.36 8.39 14.14
CA GLU A 231 10.68 9.43 15.13
C GLU A 231 11.60 8.91 16.25
N MET A 232 11.32 7.70 16.77
CA MET A 232 12.14 7.08 17.81
C MET A 232 13.52 6.65 17.29
N ALA A 233 13.60 6.14 16.06
CA ALA A 233 14.85 5.74 15.42
C ALA A 233 15.76 6.94 15.15
N LEU A 234 15.23 7.99 14.52
CA LEU A 234 15.96 9.22 14.24
C LEU A 234 16.34 9.98 15.52
N GLY A 235 15.47 9.96 16.53
CA GLY A 235 15.76 10.51 17.86
C GLY A 235 16.89 9.77 18.58
N HIS A 236 17.02 8.44 18.39
CA HIS A 236 18.11 7.64 18.94
C HIS A 236 19.46 7.94 18.26
N ILE A 237 19.45 8.04 16.92
CA ILE A 237 20.65 8.32 16.12
C ILE A 237 21.18 9.74 16.35
N GLY A 238 20.26 10.70 16.50
CA GLY A 238 20.56 12.11 16.69
C GLY A 238 20.46 12.91 15.39
N THR A 239 20.21 14.22 15.51
CA THR A 239 19.92 15.10 14.38
C THR A 239 21.15 15.57 13.62
N ASP A 240 22.36 15.44 14.17
CA ASP A 240 23.64 15.84 13.56
C ASP A 240 24.52 14.60 13.32
N THR A 241 24.01 13.64 12.56
CA THR A 241 24.71 12.38 12.27
C THR A 241 24.43 11.97 10.83
N PRO A 242 25.45 11.76 9.98
CA PRO A 242 25.29 11.24 8.63
C PRO A 242 24.66 9.85 8.65
N ILE A 243 23.73 9.57 7.75
CA ILE A 243 22.94 8.34 7.73
C ILE A 243 23.31 7.50 6.51
N HIS A 244 23.68 6.25 6.76
CA HIS A 244 23.73 5.18 5.76
C HIS A 244 22.48 4.32 5.93
N LEU A 245 21.64 4.28 4.91
CA LEU A 245 20.43 3.45 4.88
C LEU A 245 20.76 2.14 4.17
N SER A 246 20.79 1.03 4.91
CA SER A 246 20.95 -0.30 4.29
C SER A 246 19.59 -0.98 4.28
N PHE A 247 19.04 -1.21 3.09
CA PHE A 247 17.68 -1.69 2.89
C PHE A 247 17.70 -3.07 2.22
N ASP A 248 17.38 -4.09 2.99
CA ASP A 248 17.07 -5.42 2.49
C ASP A 248 15.65 -5.44 1.92
N VAL A 249 15.49 -5.84 0.66
CA VAL A 249 14.16 -5.93 0.06
C VAL A 249 13.27 -6.95 0.79
N ASP A 250 13.86 -7.91 1.49
CA ASP A 250 13.14 -8.88 2.31
C ASP A 250 12.50 -8.28 3.56
N ALA A 251 12.84 -7.03 3.93
CA ALA A 251 12.16 -6.29 4.99
C ALA A 251 10.66 -6.09 4.65
N LEU A 252 10.36 -5.95 3.35
CA LEU A 252 9.00 -5.88 2.86
C LEU A 252 8.28 -7.23 2.99
N ASP A 253 6.97 -7.18 3.14
CA ASP A 253 6.16 -8.40 3.09
C ASP A 253 6.30 -9.07 1.71
N PRO A 254 6.34 -10.42 1.64
CA PRO A 254 6.41 -11.15 0.37
C PRO A 254 5.26 -10.83 -0.61
N MET A 255 4.16 -10.21 -0.17
CA MET A 255 3.15 -9.64 -1.06
C MET A 255 3.68 -8.51 -1.96
N TRP A 256 4.70 -7.77 -1.50
CA TRP A 256 5.32 -6.66 -2.23
C TRP A 256 6.69 -7.04 -2.79
N ALA A 257 7.45 -7.89 -2.10
CA ALA A 257 8.77 -8.36 -2.51
C ALA A 257 8.88 -9.90 -2.43
N PRO A 258 8.18 -10.65 -3.29
CA PRO A 258 8.21 -12.11 -3.25
C PRO A 258 9.55 -12.73 -3.71
N SER A 259 10.37 -11.98 -4.47
CA SER A 259 11.55 -12.50 -5.18
C SER A 259 12.85 -12.16 -4.43
N THR A 260 12.99 -12.71 -3.23
CA THR A 260 14.16 -12.56 -2.34
C THR A 260 14.59 -13.90 -1.74
N GLY A 261 15.86 -14.00 -1.32
CA GLY A 261 16.46 -15.20 -0.74
C GLY A 261 15.73 -15.72 0.50
N THR A 262 15.23 -14.85 1.38
CA THR A 262 14.70 -15.24 2.70
C THR A 262 13.35 -14.59 2.99
N PRO A 263 12.28 -14.89 2.22
CA PRO A 263 11.00 -14.22 2.39
C PRO A 263 10.33 -14.63 3.70
N VAL A 264 10.08 -13.65 4.58
CA VAL A 264 9.36 -13.85 5.85
C VAL A 264 8.05 -13.09 5.83
N ARG A 265 6.92 -13.77 6.08
CA ARG A 265 5.58 -13.14 6.12
C ARG A 265 5.42 -12.15 7.27
N GLY A 266 4.47 -11.23 7.12
CA GLY A 266 4.17 -10.18 8.10
C GLY A 266 5.22 -9.09 8.10
N GLY A 267 5.75 -8.75 6.92
CA GLY A 267 6.76 -7.70 6.74
C GLY A 267 6.15 -6.31 6.54
N LEU A 268 7.00 -5.34 6.22
CA LEU A 268 6.59 -3.97 5.91
C LEU A 268 5.72 -3.93 4.66
N THR A 269 4.71 -3.07 4.65
CA THR A 269 4.05 -2.69 3.40
C THR A 269 4.97 -1.80 2.56
N LEU A 270 4.79 -1.77 1.23
CA LEU A 270 5.57 -0.87 0.36
C LEU A 270 5.48 0.60 0.82
N ARG A 271 4.30 1.04 1.28
CA ARG A 271 4.09 2.40 1.81
C ARG A 271 4.91 2.68 3.07
N GLU A 272 5.10 1.69 3.93
CA GLU A 272 5.95 1.84 5.12
C GLU A 272 7.43 1.88 4.75
N GLY A 273 7.85 1.05 3.78
CA GLY A 273 9.19 1.13 3.19
C GLY A 273 9.49 2.49 2.56
N ASP A 274 8.60 2.97 1.70
CA ASP A 274 8.68 4.31 1.10
C ASP A 274 8.76 5.39 2.18
N TYR A 275 7.90 5.32 3.21
CA TYR A 275 7.91 6.29 4.30
C TYR A 275 9.23 6.31 5.09
N ILE A 276 9.91 5.17 5.26
CA ILE A 276 11.25 5.10 5.86
C ILE A 276 12.23 5.90 4.99
N CYS A 277 12.29 5.61 3.68
CA CYS A 277 13.18 6.31 2.74
C CYS A 277 12.92 7.82 2.72
N GLU A 278 11.64 8.23 2.65
CA GLU A 278 11.24 9.64 2.68
C GLU A 278 11.64 10.32 3.99
N SER A 279 11.40 9.66 5.13
CA SER A 279 11.74 10.20 6.45
C SER A 279 13.24 10.40 6.61
N VAL A 280 14.05 9.46 6.13
CA VAL A 280 15.51 9.56 6.17
C VAL A 280 16.00 10.67 5.24
N HIS A 281 15.47 10.78 4.02
CA HIS A 281 15.79 11.87 3.09
C HIS A 281 15.48 13.25 3.70
N GLN A 282 14.33 13.40 4.34
CA GLN A 282 13.88 14.67 4.95
C GLN A 282 14.80 15.20 6.06
N THR A 283 15.64 14.33 6.65
CA THR A 283 16.64 14.78 7.63
C THR A 283 17.73 15.66 7.03
N GLY A 284 17.96 15.57 5.72
CA GLY A 284 19.12 16.15 5.05
C GLY A 284 20.45 15.48 5.42
N ASN A 285 20.42 14.36 6.17
CA ASN A 285 21.61 13.68 6.66
C ASN A 285 21.97 12.40 5.88
N LEU A 286 21.14 11.98 4.92
CA LEU A 286 21.38 10.79 4.11
C LEU A 286 22.65 10.95 3.25
N VAL A 287 23.59 10.01 3.38
CA VAL A 287 24.86 10.01 2.62
C VAL A 287 25.06 8.77 1.76
N ALA A 288 24.45 7.64 2.12
CA ALA A 288 24.52 6.42 1.33
C ALA A 288 23.25 5.57 1.48
N VAL A 289 22.93 4.82 0.44
CA VAL A 289 21.80 3.88 0.37
C VAL A 289 22.28 2.57 -0.24
N ASP A 290 21.99 1.45 0.40
CA ASP A 290 22.11 0.12 -0.20
C ASP A 290 20.71 -0.46 -0.44
N LEU A 291 20.50 -1.04 -1.62
CA LEU A 291 19.34 -1.88 -1.92
C LEU A 291 19.86 -3.27 -2.30
N VAL A 292 19.51 -4.29 -1.50
CA VAL A 292 20.09 -5.64 -1.59
C VAL A 292 19.02 -6.74 -1.66
N GLU A 293 19.47 -7.98 -1.92
CA GLU A 293 18.68 -9.23 -1.90
C GLU A 293 17.52 -9.30 -2.94
N VAL A 294 17.54 -8.44 -3.95
CA VAL A 294 16.66 -8.59 -5.12
C VAL A 294 17.16 -9.76 -5.96
N ASN A 295 16.41 -10.87 -5.96
CA ASN A 295 16.78 -12.06 -6.72
C ASN A 295 15.75 -12.37 -7.81
N PRO A 296 15.99 -12.01 -9.09
CA PRO A 296 15.05 -12.27 -10.18
C PRO A 296 14.85 -13.76 -10.52
N LYS A 297 15.72 -14.68 -10.06
CA LYS A 297 15.67 -16.11 -10.42
C LYS A 297 14.83 -16.99 -9.49
N LEU A 298 14.39 -16.47 -8.34
CA LEU A 298 13.67 -17.28 -7.33
C LEU A 298 12.19 -17.51 -7.65
N VAL A 299 11.65 -16.72 -8.56
CA VAL A 299 10.26 -16.77 -9.01
C VAL A 299 10.28 -17.19 -10.48
N THR A 300 9.39 -18.10 -10.91
CA THR A 300 9.40 -18.61 -12.30
C THR A 300 9.11 -17.47 -13.29
N ALA A 301 9.61 -17.57 -14.52
CA ALA A 301 9.42 -16.52 -15.55
C ALA A 301 7.94 -16.25 -15.93
N GLU A 302 7.03 -17.14 -15.53
CA GLU A 302 5.58 -17.00 -15.70
C GLU A 302 4.91 -16.22 -14.55
N ASP A 303 5.60 -16.03 -13.43
CA ASP A 303 5.09 -15.40 -12.21
C ASP A 303 5.44 -13.90 -12.15
N ILE A 304 4.43 -13.08 -11.84
CA ILE A 304 4.52 -11.61 -11.75
C ILE A 304 5.47 -11.15 -10.61
N GLY A 305 5.88 -12.05 -9.72
CA GLY A 305 6.57 -11.73 -8.47
C GLY A 305 7.95 -11.08 -8.62
N ALA A 306 8.75 -11.48 -9.61
CA ALA A 306 10.04 -10.84 -9.88
C ALA A 306 9.85 -9.35 -10.22
N ASN A 307 8.89 -9.04 -11.10
CA ASN A 307 8.57 -7.67 -11.49
C ASN A 307 8.05 -6.83 -10.33
N GLU A 308 7.26 -7.39 -9.41
CA GLU A 308 6.79 -6.66 -8.22
C GLU A 308 7.96 -6.32 -7.28
N THR A 309 8.89 -7.24 -7.08
CA THR A 309 10.09 -7.00 -6.26
C THR A 309 10.98 -5.91 -6.88
N ILE A 310 11.19 -5.95 -8.20
CA ILE A 310 11.95 -4.93 -8.94
C ILE A 310 11.26 -3.57 -8.82
N ARG A 311 9.93 -3.52 -9.00
CA ARG A 311 9.13 -2.29 -8.84
C ARG A 311 9.23 -1.72 -7.42
N ALA A 312 9.15 -2.58 -6.40
CA ALA A 312 9.32 -2.19 -5.01
C ALA A 312 10.73 -1.59 -4.79
N GLY A 313 11.78 -2.26 -5.26
CA GLY A 313 13.16 -1.74 -5.19
C GLY A 313 13.32 -0.37 -5.87
N CYS A 314 12.77 -0.22 -7.08
CA CYS A 314 12.79 1.06 -7.78
C CYS A 314 12.01 2.17 -7.04
N SER A 315 10.88 1.83 -6.41
CA SER A 315 10.12 2.78 -5.58
C SER A 315 10.94 3.25 -4.38
N LEU A 316 11.56 2.31 -3.65
CA LEU A 316 12.37 2.60 -2.48
C LEU A 316 13.53 3.53 -2.82
N VAL A 317 14.27 3.27 -3.91
CA VAL A 317 15.37 4.13 -4.34
C VAL A 317 14.86 5.51 -4.72
N ARG A 318 13.72 5.61 -5.43
CA ARG A 318 13.15 6.91 -5.81
C ARG A 318 12.73 7.76 -4.61
N THR A 319 12.20 7.15 -3.56
CA THR A 319 11.74 7.88 -2.37
C THR A 319 12.89 8.37 -1.48
N THR A 320 14.14 7.95 -1.76
CA THR A 320 15.34 8.53 -1.12
C THR A 320 15.69 9.94 -1.59
N ARG A 321 14.99 10.49 -2.60
CA ARG A 321 15.00 11.92 -2.94
C ARG A 321 13.65 12.40 -3.43
N ILE A 322 13.10 13.45 -2.80
CA ILE A 322 11.80 14.03 -3.21
C ILE A 322 12.00 15.41 -3.84
N PRO A 323 11.69 15.61 -5.14
CA PRO A 323 11.67 16.94 -5.75
C PRO A 323 10.53 17.80 -5.18
N GLN A 324 10.84 19.03 -4.76
CA GLN A 324 9.87 19.95 -4.15
C GLN A 324 8.72 20.36 -5.12
N GLU A 325 8.88 20.24 -6.44
CA GLU A 325 7.80 20.56 -7.40
C GLU A 325 6.58 19.63 -7.28
N LYS A 326 6.74 18.41 -6.76
CA LYS A 326 5.59 17.57 -6.37
C LYS A 326 4.84 18.09 -5.12
N LYS A 327 5.42 19.03 -4.34
CA LYS A 327 4.74 19.72 -3.23
C LYS A 327 3.95 20.98 -3.66
N ASN A 328 4.28 21.59 -4.81
CA ASN A 328 3.62 22.83 -5.25
C ASN A 328 2.14 22.65 -5.68
N TRP A 329 1.64 21.42 -5.73
CA TRP A 329 0.21 21.15 -5.90
C TRP A 329 -0.62 21.36 -4.62
N VAL A 330 0.02 21.65 -3.46
CA VAL A 330 -0.64 21.82 -2.15
C VAL A 330 -0.09 23.03 -1.37
N LEU A 331 0.16 24.14 -2.05
CA LEU A 331 0.41 25.45 -1.43
C LEU A 331 -0.52 26.51 -2.02
N ILE A 332 -1.83 26.38 -1.74
CA ILE A 332 -2.78 27.50 -1.77
C ILE A 332 -3.53 27.44 -0.44
N LEU A 333 -2.93 27.94 0.63
CA LEU A 333 -3.64 28.46 1.81
C LEU A 333 -2.67 29.38 2.56
N ASP A 334 -2.35 30.53 1.95
CA ASP A 334 -1.99 31.71 2.73
C ASP A 334 -3.28 32.25 3.36
N CYS A 335 -3.33 32.19 4.68
CA CYS A 335 -4.38 32.79 5.50
C CYS A 335 -3.94 34.19 5.88
N GLU A 336 -4.24 35.19 5.04
CA GLU A 336 -4.34 36.58 5.47
C GLU A 336 -5.60 37.22 4.85
N ASP A 337 -6.40 37.82 5.75
CA ASP A 337 -7.42 38.85 5.53
C ASP A 337 -8.60 38.60 4.56
N VAL A 338 -9.72 38.06 5.07
CA VAL A 338 -11.05 38.49 4.58
C VAL A 338 -12.06 38.55 5.73
N ILE A 339 -12.47 39.77 6.07
CA ILE A 339 -13.64 40.13 6.87
C ILE A 339 -14.90 39.63 6.14
N LEU A 340 -15.70 38.77 6.78
CA LEU A 340 -16.95 38.24 6.19
C LEU A 340 -18.11 39.23 6.33
N SER A 341 -18.68 39.63 5.20
CA SER A 341 -20.06 40.13 5.06
C SER A 341 -21.00 38.94 4.82
N PRO A 342 -22.17 38.86 5.50
CA PRO A 342 -23.06 37.70 5.41
C PRO A 342 -24.07 37.85 4.27
N SER A 343 -23.70 37.45 3.06
CA SER A 343 -24.66 37.12 2.00
C SER A 343 -23.94 36.34 0.90
N ASP A 344 -24.07 35.02 0.93
CA ASP A 344 -24.13 34.10 -0.24
C ASP A 344 -23.82 32.67 0.24
N ILE A 345 -24.87 31.98 0.69
CA ILE A 345 -24.84 30.54 0.98
C ILE A 345 -25.16 29.82 -0.33
N ASN A 346 -24.14 29.24 -0.98
CA ASN A 346 -24.30 28.19 -1.98
C ASN A 346 -23.53 26.95 -1.52
N PHE A 347 -24.27 25.89 -1.18
CA PHE A 347 -23.75 24.61 -0.74
C PHE A 347 -23.19 23.80 -1.92
N SER A 348 -21.92 23.43 -1.85
CA SER A 348 -21.27 22.47 -2.76
C SER A 348 -20.54 21.42 -1.91
N PRO A 349 -20.80 20.09 -2.04
CA PRO A 349 -20.21 19.10 -1.14
C PRO A 349 -18.99 18.39 -1.76
N THR A 350 -17.79 18.77 -1.33
CA THR A 350 -16.55 17.98 -1.51
C THR A 350 -16.41 17.02 -0.32
N ILE A 351 -16.44 15.70 -0.57
CA ILE A 351 -16.51 14.65 0.47
C ILE A 351 -15.08 14.18 0.84
N TYR A 352 -14.52 14.76 1.90
CA TYR A 352 -13.26 14.34 2.56
C TYR A 352 -13.48 13.18 3.55
N THR A 353 -12.80 12.05 3.42
CA THR A 353 -12.94 10.92 4.36
C THR A 353 -12.02 11.07 5.59
N PRO A 354 -12.51 10.99 6.85
CA PRO A 354 -11.66 10.77 8.02
C PRO A 354 -11.88 9.38 8.65
N SER A 355 -10.81 8.72 9.08
CA SER A 355 -10.84 7.45 9.82
C SER A 355 -10.54 7.62 11.32
N ILE A 356 -11.19 6.76 12.11
CA ILE A 356 -11.35 6.73 13.57
C ILE A 356 -10.07 6.95 14.38
N THR A 357 -10.11 7.93 15.28
CA THR A 357 -9.17 8.07 16.42
C THR A 357 -9.74 7.32 17.63
N MET A 358 -9.10 6.23 18.06
CA MET A 358 -9.30 5.75 19.44
C MET A 358 -8.53 6.68 20.38
N VAL A 359 -9.25 7.51 21.13
CA VAL A 359 -8.67 8.36 22.18
C VAL A 359 -8.57 7.54 23.45
N ALA A 360 -7.37 7.04 23.75
CA ALA A 360 -7.02 6.59 25.10
C ALA A 360 -6.87 7.82 25.99
N ARG A 361 -7.80 8.04 26.94
CA ARG A 361 -7.63 9.03 28.00
C ARG A 361 -6.68 8.47 29.06
N SER A 362 -5.52 9.09 29.22
CA SER A 362 -4.76 9.06 30.47
C SER A 362 -4.75 10.45 31.11
N SER A 363 -4.96 10.48 32.42
CA SER A 363 -5.04 11.65 33.29
C SER A 363 -3.68 11.98 33.94
N TYR A 364 -3.62 13.15 34.60
CA TYR A 364 -2.55 13.76 35.46
C TYR A 364 -1.49 14.58 34.70
N THR A 365 -0.90 15.71 35.16
CA THR A 365 -1.04 16.61 36.34
C THR A 365 -0.30 17.93 36.05
N ALA A 366 -0.58 18.97 36.84
CA ALA A 366 -0.03 20.32 36.76
C ALA A 366 1.51 20.47 36.89
N GLY A 367 2.04 21.57 36.34
CA GLY A 367 3.39 22.09 36.63
C GLY A 367 3.93 22.94 35.47
N GLY A 368 3.94 24.26 35.63
CA GLY A 368 4.16 25.21 34.55
C GLY A 368 5.61 25.34 34.07
N SER A 369 5.75 25.54 32.75
CA SER A 369 6.60 26.56 32.11
C SER A 369 6.55 26.36 30.59
N SER A 370 6.09 27.39 29.87
CA SER A 370 6.26 27.63 28.42
C SER A 370 5.99 26.45 27.46
N MET A 371 4.73 26.31 27.01
CA MET A 371 4.36 25.50 25.85
C MET A 371 4.68 26.23 24.55
N THR A 372 5.67 25.77 23.79
CA THR A 372 5.76 26.03 22.34
C THR A 372 4.97 24.93 21.62
N TYR A 373 3.86 25.33 20.98
CA TYR A 373 3.07 24.45 20.12
C TYR A 373 3.84 24.21 18.81
N ASP A 374 4.33 22.99 18.61
CA ASP A 374 4.75 22.53 17.29
C ASP A 374 3.59 21.72 16.68
N GLN A 375 2.87 22.31 15.72
CA GLN A 375 1.79 21.65 15.02
C GLN A 375 2.37 20.78 13.90
N SER A 376 2.72 19.53 14.20
CA SER A 376 3.07 18.55 13.18
C SER A 376 1.82 18.13 12.39
N ARG A 377 1.67 18.69 11.18
CA ARG A 377 0.61 18.32 10.23
C ARG A 377 0.95 16.97 9.59
N VAL A 378 0.27 15.91 10.03
CA VAL A 378 0.25 14.59 9.39
C VAL A 378 -0.48 14.70 8.05
N ILE A 379 0.23 14.64 6.92
CA ILE A 379 -0.38 14.56 5.60
C ILE A 379 -0.55 13.09 5.24
N SER A 380 -1.71 12.52 5.56
CA SER A 380 -2.14 11.23 5.01
C SER A 380 -2.50 11.41 3.53
N HIS A 381 -1.85 10.70 2.61
CA HIS A 381 -2.40 10.54 1.26
C HIS A 381 -3.66 9.68 1.34
N VAL A 382 -4.79 10.36 1.52
CA VAL A 382 -6.12 9.78 1.45
C VAL A 382 -6.43 9.58 -0.02
N ARG A 383 -6.63 8.32 -0.46
CA ARG A 383 -7.18 8.07 -1.79
C ARG A 383 -8.61 8.61 -1.81
N THR A 384 -8.81 9.74 -2.48
CA THR A 384 -10.10 10.43 -2.55
C THR A 384 -10.91 9.84 -3.69
N TYR A 385 -12.02 9.18 -3.35
CA TYR A 385 -12.96 8.68 -4.35
C TYR A 385 -13.96 9.78 -4.71
N ASN A 386 -13.78 10.38 -5.89
CA ASN A 386 -14.66 11.43 -6.39
C ASN A 386 -15.89 10.81 -7.08
N TRP A 387 -16.98 10.68 -6.32
CA TRP A 387 -18.26 10.21 -6.86
C TRP A 387 -18.98 11.33 -7.61
N PRO A 388 -19.51 11.10 -8.82
CA PRO A 388 -20.31 12.09 -9.53
C PRO A 388 -21.65 12.30 -8.80
N PRO A 389 -21.88 13.47 -8.15
CA PRO A 389 -22.97 13.64 -7.19
C PRO A 389 -24.35 13.58 -7.85
N LEU A 390 -24.48 14.13 -9.07
CA LEU A 390 -25.73 14.09 -9.82
C LEU A 390 -26.11 12.66 -10.22
N GLN A 391 -25.14 11.87 -10.66
CA GLN A 391 -25.39 10.51 -11.11
C GLN A 391 -25.72 9.60 -9.93
N LEU A 392 -24.99 9.72 -8.82
CA LEU A 392 -25.24 8.92 -7.62
C LEU A 392 -26.59 9.26 -6.97
N ASN A 393 -26.94 10.54 -6.84
CA ASN A 393 -28.24 10.96 -6.30
C ASN A 393 -29.40 10.52 -7.20
N PHE A 394 -29.23 10.60 -8.51
CA PHE A 394 -30.21 10.11 -9.47
C PHE A 394 -30.43 8.60 -9.34
N TRP A 395 -29.34 7.83 -9.21
CA TRP A 395 -29.43 6.39 -8.95
C TRP A 395 -30.19 6.09 -7.66
N ILE A 396 -29.84 6.76 -6.56
CA ILE A 396 -30.49 6.58 -5.25
C ILE A 396 -32.00 6.84 -5.35
N PHE A 397 -32.39 7.93 -6.00
CA PHE A 397 -33.80 8.30 -6.17
C PHE A 397 -34.56 7.22 -6.94
N VAL A 398 -34.01 6.75 -8.06
CA VAL A 398 -34.63 5.70 -8.88
C VAL A 398 -34.76 4.40 -8.08
N MET A 399 -33.73 3.98 -7.36
CA MET A 399 -33.76 2.75 -6.57
C MET A 399 -34.78 2.79 -5.43
N LEU A 400 -34.92 3.93 -4.76
CA LEU A 400 -35.95 4.12 -3.72
C LEU A 400 -37.35 4.09 -4.32
N LEU A 401 -37.57 4.75 -5.46
CA LEU A 401 -38.87 4.76 -6.14
C LEU A 401 -39.28 3.36 -6.58
N CYS A 402 -38.38 2.59 -7.19
CA CYS A 402 -38.65 1.21 -7.58
C CYS A 402 -38.95 0.33 -6.37
N SER A 403 -38.15 0.44 -5.30
CA SER A 403 -38.30 -0.41 -4.11
C SER A 403 -39.59 -0.13 -3.35
N CYS A 404 -39.93 1.15 -3.12
CA CYS A 404 -41.17 1.54 -2.45
C CYS A 404 -42.41 1.11 -3.27
N SER A 405 -42.36 1.22 -4.59
CA SER A 405 -43.45 0.80 -5.47
C SER A 405 -43.70 -0.71 -5.40
N ILE A 406 -42.63 -1.52 -5.45
CA ILE A 406 -42.73 -2.98 -5.34
C ILE A 406 -43.30 -3.40 -3.98
N ILE A 407 -42.81 -2.80 -2.88
CA ILE A 407 -43.34 -3.07 -1.53
C ILE A 407 -44.83 -2.70 -1.44
N GLY A 408 -45.21 -1.52 -1.95
CA GLY A 408 -46.59 -1.06 -1.91
C GLY A 408 -47.55 -2.01 -2.65
N VAL A 409 -47.21 -2.40 -3.89
CA VAL A 409 -48.05 -3.29 -4.69
C VAL A 409 -48.19 -4.67 -4.04
N PHE A 410 -47.09 -5.31 -3.63
CA PHE A 410 -47.17 -6.64 -3.03
C PHE A 410 -47.74 -6.65 -1.62
N SER A 411 -47.61 -5.56 -0.86
CA SER A 411 -48.28 -5.43 0.45
C SER A 411 -49.81 -5.45 0.28
N ILE A 412 -50.33 -4.73 -0.71
CA ILE A 412 -51.76 -4.75 -1.05
C ILE A 412 -52.16 -6.16 -1.52
N PHE A 413 -51.38 -6.80 -2.39
CA PHE A 413 -51.70 -8.15 -2.84
C PHE A 413 -51.74 -9.17 -1.70
N ILE A 414 -50.80 -9.13 -0.76
CA ILE A 414 -50.82 -10.01 0.43
C ILE A 414 -52.06 -9.75 1.28
N GLN A 415 -52.43 -8.48 1.50
CA GLN A 415 -53.62 -8.12 2.25
C GLN A 415 -54.89 -8.68 1.59
N THR A 416 -55.01 -8.53 0.27
CA THR A 416 -56.13 -9.06 -0.52
C THR A 416 -56.17 -10.59 -0.48
N GLN A 417 -55.03 -11.28 -0.63
CA GLN A 417 -54.97 -12.75 -0.53
C GLN A 417 -55.45 -13.24 0.84
N ASN A 418 -55.05 -12.56 1.92
CA ASN A 418 -55.47 -12.89 3.28
C ASN A 418 -56.98 -12.68 3.49
N GLN A 419 -57.55 -11.60 2.95
CA GLN A 419 -59.00 -11.35 2.99
C GLN A 419 -59.79 -12.42 2.22
N LEU A 420 -59.22 -12.93 1.13
CA LEU A 420 -59.81 -13.97 0.30
C LEU A 420 -59.49 -15.40 0.80
N LEU A 421 -58.75 -15.55 1.90
CA LEU A 421 -58.30 -16.84 2.46
C LEU A 421 -57.54 -17.72 1.46
N LEU A 422 -56.77 -17.09 0.57
CA LEU A 422 -55.97 -17.75 -0.45
C LEU A 422 -54.50 -17.89 -0.03
N PRO A 423 -53.78 -18.93 -0.50
CA PRO A 423 -52.37 -19.10 -0.18
C PRO A 423 -51.51 -18.00 -0.81
N ILE A 424 -50.57 -17.45 -0.03
CA ILE A 424 -49.63 -16.43 -0.49
C ILE A 424 -48.53 -17.08 -1.33
N PRO A 425 -48.35 -16.72 -2.61
CA PRO A 425 -47.25 -17.23 -3.42
C PRO A 425 -45.89 -16.81 -2.86
N TRP A 426 -44.89 -17.68 -2.94
CA TRP A 426 -43.55 -17.44 -2.38
C TRP A 426 -42.87 -16.16 -2.92
N TYR A 427 -43.19 -15.78 -4.15
CA TYR A 427 -42.54 -14.64 -4.80
C TYR A 427 -43.07 -13.27 -4.31
N PHE A 428 -44.23 -13.24 -3.64
CA PHE A 428 -44.75 -12.02 -2.99
C PHE A 428 -43.82 -11.55 -1.84
N PRO A 429 -43.58 -12.36 -0.78
CA PRO A 429 -42.67 -11.96 0.29
C PRO A 429 -41.21 -11.87 -0.21
N TYR A 430 -40.84 -12.64 -1.22
CA TYR A 430 -39.53 -12.52 -1.86
C TYR A 430 -39.29 -11.12 -2.43
N LEU A 431 -40.20 -10.59 -3.27
CA LEU A 431 -40.04 -9.27 -3.88
C LEU A 431 -40.08 -8.14 -2.85
N ILE A 432 -40.89 -8.28 -1.79
CA ILE A 432 -40.87 -7.35 -0.65
C ILE A 432 -39.51 -7.38 0.04
N THR A 433 -38.95 -8.56 0.29
CA THR A 433 -37.65 -8.72 0.97
C THR A 433 -36.53 -8.11 0.12
N VAL A 434 -36.51 -8.39 -1.18
CA VAL A 434 -35.50 -7.84 -2.11
C VAL A 434 -35.58 -6.31 -2.20
N ALA A 435 -36.79 -5.75 -2.26
CA ALA A 435 -36.99 -4.31 -2.24
C ALA A 435 -36.58 -3.67 -0.89
N ALA A 436 -36.87 -4.34 0.23
CA ALA A 436 -36.46 -3.88 1.56
C ALA A 436 -34.93 -3.89 1.72
N LEU A 437 -34.24 -4.92 1.20
CA LEU A 437 -32.78 -4.98 1.16
C LEU A 437 -32.18 -3.86 0.31
N ALA A 438 -32.83 -3.47 -0.80
CA ALA A 438 -32.39 -2.34 -1.60
C ALA A 438 -32.52 -1.00 -0.85
N ILE A 439 -33.63 -0.77 -0.13
CA ILE A 439 -33.80 0.41 0.74
C ILE A 439 -32.74 0.42 1.85
N PHE A 440 -32.50 -0.73 2.48
CA PHE A 440 -31.47 -0.87 3.50
C PHE A 440 -30.07 -0.58 2.94
N PHE A 441 -29.76 -1.07 1.74
CA PHE A 441 -28.50 -0.77 1.06
C PHE A 441 -28.36 0.73 0.75
N VAL A 442 -29.43 1.38 0.29
CA VAL A 442 -29.45 2.84 0.10
C VAL A 442 -29.24 3.57 1.43
N ALA A 443 -29.83 3.11 2.54
CA ALA A 443 -29.60 3.69 3.87
C ALA A 443 -28.14 3.53 4.33
N ILE A 444 -27.51 2.38 4.04
CA ILE A 444 -26.07 2.17 4.25
C ILE A 444 -25.25 3.16 3.41
N ILE A 445 -25.61 3.36 2.14
CA ILE A 445 -24.94 4.34 1.28
C ILE A 445 -25.07 5.74 1.87
N PHE A 446 -26.25 6.17 2.31
CA PHE A 446 -26.43 7.46 2.99
C PHE A 446 -25.57 7.58 4.25
N TYR A 447 -25.53 6.52 5.07
CA TYR A 447 -24.68 6.48 6.25
C TYR A 447 -23.19 6.61 5.88
N LEU A 448 -22.74 5.90 4.85
CA LEU A 448 -21.37 5.98 4.35
C LEU A 448 -21.06 7.35 3.72
N ILE A 449 -22.01 7.99 3.05
CA ILE A 449 -21.88 9.36 2.55
C ILE A 449 -21.76 10.34 3.72
N ALA A 450 -22.59 10.20 4.76
CA ALA A 450 -22.56 11.04 5.95
C ALA A 450 -21.26 10.90 6.74
N GLN A 451 -20.73 9.67 6.83
CA GLN A 451 -19.42 9.40 7.41
C GLN A 451 -18.26 9.74 6.49
N ARG A 452 -18.55 10.14 5.24
CA ARG A 452 -17.57 10.38 4.20
C ARG A 452 -16.64 9.16 4.07
N ARG A 453 -17.17 7.97 3.79
CA ARG A 453 -16.42 6.69 3.67
C ARG A 453 -16.98 5.79 2.59
N LEU A 454 -17.54 6.37 1.53
CA LEU A 454 -18.12 5.60 0.43
C LEU A 454 -17.03 4.98 -0.45
N LEU A 455 -16.63 3.75 -0.13
CA LEU A 455 -15.64 2.99 -0.90
C LEU A 455 -16.30 2.35 -2.14
N PRO A 456 -15.71 2.47 -3.34
CA PRO A 456 -16.27 1.86 -4.55
C PRO A 456 -16.46 0.34 -4.47
N ALA A 457 -15.57 -0.37 -3.77
CA ALA A 457 -15.68 -1.81 -3.58
C ALA A 457 -16.96 -2.23 -2.83
N ILE A 458 -17.37 -1.46 -1.82
CA ILE A 458 -18.59 -1.75 -1.04
C ILE A 458 -19.83 -1.58 -1.92
N VAL A 459 -19.87 -0.50 -2.71
CA VAL A 459 -20.99 -0.22 -3.62
C VAL A 459 -21.06 -1.28 -4.71
N MET A 460 -19.92 -1.69 -5.26
CA MET A 460 -19.83 -2.71 -6.31
C MET A 460 -20.33 -4.07 -5.84
N ILE A 461 -19.87 -4.55 -4.68
CA ILE A 461 -20.28 -5.85 -4.13
C ILE A 461 -21.78 -5.83 -3.79
N GLY A 462 -22.26 -4.77 -3.13
CA GLY A 462 -23.67 -4.64 -2.78
C GLY A 462 -24.59 -4.57 -3.99
N ALA A 463 -24.20 -3.82 -5.02
CA ALA A 463 -24.93 -3.73 -6.28
C ALA A 463 -24.97 -5.07 -7.03
N PHE A 464 -23.87 -5.83 -7.03
CA PHE A 464 -23.84 -7.17 -7.63
C PHE A 464 -24.79 -8.16 -6.93
N MET A 465 -24.79 -8.17 -5.59
CA MET A 465 -25.72 -9.01 -4.82
C MET A 465 -27.17 -8.65 -5.11
N LEU A 466 -27.50 -7.35 -5.12
CA LEU A 466 -28.85 -6.88 -5.44
C LEU A 466 -29.22 -7.15 -6.90
N PHE A 467 -28.29 -7.02 -7.84
CA PHE A 467 -28.52 -7.34 -9.25
C PHE A 467 -29.05 -8.77 -9.43
N ILE A 468 -28.41 -9.76 -8.80
CA ILE A 468 -28.84 -11.16 -8.89
C ILE A 468 -30.26 -11.33 -8.34
N LEU A 469 -30.54 -10.73 -7.18
CA LEU A 469 -31.85 -10.81 -6.54
C LEU A 469 -32.95 -10.13 -7.37
N TRP A 470 -32.67 -8.97 -7.93
CA TRP A 470 -33.60 -8.24 -8.79
C TRP A 470 -33.84 -8.95 -10.12
N LEU A 471 -32.82 -9.59 -10.68
CA LEU A 471 -32.92 -10.37 -11.92
C LEU A 471 -33.86 -11.57 -11.73
N VAL A 472 -33.73 -12.31 -10.62
CA VAL A 472 -34.65 -13.40 -10.29
C VAL A 472 -36.07 -12.88 -10.16
N GLY A 473 -36.27 -11.75 -9.47
CA GLY A 473 -37.58 -11.10 -9.37
C GLY A 473 -38.17 -10.73 -10.73
N LEU A 474 -37.38 -10.13 -11.62
CA LEU A 474 -37.77 -9.75 -12.98
C LEU A 474 -38.22 -10.96 -13.80
N VAL A 475 -37.45 -12.06 -13.76
CA VAL A 475 -37.80 -13.29 -14.48
C VAL A 475 -39.13 -13.85 -13.98
N VAL A 476 -39.32 -13.92 -12.66
CA VAL A 476 -40.56 -14.44 -12.07
C VAL A 476 -41.77 -13.58 -12.45
N VAL A 477 -41.66 -12.25 -12.32
CA VAL A 477 -42.73 -11.32 -12.72
C VAL A 477 -43.00 -11.40 -14.22
N GLY A 478 -41.95 -11.50 -15.04
CA GLY A 478 -42.05 -11.68 -16.48
C GLY A 478 -42.82 -12.95 -16.86
N ILE A 479 -42.58 -14.06 -16.17
CA ILE A 479 -43.33 -15.31 -16.38
C ILE A 479 -44.80 -15.14 -15.99
N GLN A 480 -45.11 -14.48 -14.87
CA GLN A 480 -46.51 -14.27 -14.46
C GLN A 480 -47.27 -13.34 -15.43
N LEU A 481 -46.57 -12.36 -16.00
CA LEU A 481 -47.16 -11.37 -16.89
C LEU A 481 -47.28 -11.84 -18.35
N PHE A 482 -46.29 -12.59 -18.85
CA PHE A 482 -46.17 -12.97 -20.27
C PHE A 482 -46.05 -14.49 -20.52
N GLY A 483 -46.21 -15.32 -19.48
CA GLY A 483 -46.05 -16.77 -19.59
C GLY A 483 -47.06 -17.44 -20.54
N PRO A 484 -46.71 -18.63 -21.08
CA PRO A 484 -47.48 -19.33 -22.11
C PRO A 484 -48.80 -19.94 -21.60
N GLU A 485 -48.95 -20.19 -20.30
CA GLU A 485 -50.19 -20.72 -19.71
C GLU A 485 -50.74 -19.80 -18.62
N LYS A 486 -51.99 -19.33 -18.79
CA LYS A 486 -52.77 -18.55 -17.80
C LYS A 486 -52.02 -17.33 -17.21
N SER A 487 -51.26 -16.61 -18.02
CA SER A 487 -50.67 -15.33 -17.61
C SER A 487 -51.75 -14.28 -17.31
N ILE A 488 -51.45 -13.31 -16.46
CA ILE A 488 -52.40 -12.25 -16.06
C ILE A 488 -52.95 -11.52 -17.29
N ASN A 489 -52.09 -11.24 -18.28
CA ASN A 489 -52.50 -10.62 -19.55
C ASN A 489 -53.47 -11.51 -20.35
N SER A 490 -53.22 -12.83 -20.41
CA SER A 490 -54.12 -13.75 -21.12
C SER A 490 -55.47 -13.90 -20.43
N VAL A 491 -55.50 -13.97 -19.09
CA VAL A 491 -56.72 -14.12 -18.30
C VAL A 491 -57.56 -12.84 -18.34
N CYS A 492 -56.95 -11.66 -18.23
CA CYS A 492 -57.66 -10.39 -18.34
C CYS A 492 -58.27 -10.20 -19.74
N SER A 493 -57.56 -10.64 -20.78
CA SER A 493 -58.06 -10.59 -22.17
C SER A 493 -59.31 -11.46 -22.36
N ILE A 494 -59.29 -12.69 -21.85
CA ILE A 494 -60.38 -13.66 -22.01
C ILE A 494 -61.61 -13.30 -21.17
N GLU A 495 -61.43 -12.91 -19.91
CA GLU A 495 -62.53 -12.71 -18.96
C GLU A 495 -63.19 -11.34 -19.05
N VAL A 496 -62.45 -10.29 -19.46
CA VAL A 496 -62.94 -8.91 -19.48
C VAL A 496 -62.88 -8.26 -20.85
N PHE A 497 -61.72 -8.25 -21.51
CA PHE A 497 -61.56 -7.45 -22.73
C PHE A 497 -62.18 -8.09 -23.98
N GLY A 498 -62.44 -9.40 -23.97
CA GLY A 498 -63.12 -10.13 -25.03
C GLY A 498 -64.65 -10.14 -24.95
N ARG A 499 -65.25 -9.64 -23.86
CA ARG A 499 -66.71 -9.54 -23.67
C ARG A 499 -67.10 -8.06 -23.62
N ASN A 500 -68.03 -7.62 -24.46
CA ASN A 500 -68.45 -6.21 -24.48
C ASN A 500 -69.99 -6.10 -24.36
N PRO A 501 -70.56 -6.38 -23.17
CA PRO A 501 -72.00 -6.32 -22.95
C PRO A 501 -72.51 -4.87 -23.03
N THR A 502 -73.60 -4.63 -23.76
CA THR A 502 -74.23 -3.31 -23.91
C THR A 502 -75.65 -3.30 -23.31
N GLY A 503 -76.01 -2.26 -22.55
CA GLY A 503 -77.33 -2.13 -21.90
C GLY A 503 -77.27 -1.51 -20.50
N GLN A 504 -78.41 -1.10 -19.93
CA GLN A 504 -78.53 -0.63 -18.54
C GLN A 504 -78.96 -1.78 -17.60
N ASN A 505 -78.18 -2.86 -17.58
CA ASN A 505 -78.48 -4.06 -16.80
C ASN A 505 -77.44 -4.25 -15.69
N GLU A 506 -77.81 -4.93 -14.59
CA GLU A 506 -76.91 -5.21 -13.45
C GLU A 506 -75.64 -5.96 -13.89
N GLU A 507 -75.73 -6.80 -14.93
CA GLU A 507 -74.59 -7.49 -15.53
C GLU A 507 -73.57 -6.53 -16.16
N THR A 508 -74.03 -5.43 -16.78
CA THR A 508 -73.15 -4.40 -17.36
C THR A 508 -72.45 -3.61 -16.26
N MET A 509 -73.14 -3.32 -15.14
CA MET A 509 -72.54 -2.68 -13.96
C MET A 509 -71.48 -3.59 -13.30
N ALA A 510 -71.79 -4.88 -13.12
CA ALA A 510 -70.86 -5.86 -12.59
C ALA A 510 -69.62 -6.03 -13.48
N TRP A 511 -69.80 -6.07 -14.81
CA TRP A 511 -68.69 -6.12 -15.77
C TRP A 511 -67.85 -4.83 -15.76
N LEU A 512 -68.46 -3.64 -15.66
CA LEU A 512 -67.72 -2.38 -15.55
C LEU A 512 -66.87 -2.33 -14.27
N GLN A 513 -67.41 -2.81 -13.15
CA GLN A 513 -66.68 -2.91 -11.90
C GLN A 513 -65.53 -3.92 -12.01
N GLN A 514 -65.77 -5.09 -12.60
CA GLN A 514 -64.75 -6.12 -12.81
C GLN A 514 -63.66 -5.68 -13.81
N ARG A 515 -64.02 -4.89 -14.83
CA ARG A 515 -63.08 -4.29 -15.79
C ARG A 515 -62.15 -3.28 -15.13
N ASN A 516 -62.68 -2.42 -14.26
CA ASN A 516 -61.85 -1.48 -13.51
C ASN A 516 -60.86 -2.22 -12.59
N ILE A 517 -61.33 -3.24 -11.86
CA ILE A 517 -60.48 -4.05 -10.97
C ILE A 517 -59.37 -4.78 -11.75
N LEU A 518 -59.71 -5.45 -12.85
CA LEU A 518 -58.72 -6.19 -13.64
C LEU A 518 -57.76 -5.26 -14.40
N SER A 519 -58.22 -4.07 -14.80
CA SER A 519 -57.35 -3.03 -15.34
C SER A 519 -56.34 -2.53 -14.30
N GLU A 520 -56.78 -2.27 -13.07
CA GLU A 520 -55.91 -1.83 -11.97
C GLU A 520 -54.88 -2.91 -11.59
N ILE A 521 -55.31 -4.18 -11.52
CA ILE A 521 -54.40 -5.31 -11.25
C ILE A 521 -53.39 -5.45 -12.39
N GLY A 522 -53.83 -5.40 -13.64
CA GLY A 522 -52.94 -5.47 -14.81
C GLY A 522 -51.90 -4.35 -14.84
N GLN A 523 -52.32 -3.10 -14.54
CA GLN A 523 -51.43 -1.94 -14.45
C GLN A 523 -50.43 -2.09 -13.28
N SER A 524 -50.86 -2.64 -12.15
CA SER A 524 -49.99 -2.90 -10.99
C SER A 524 -48.89 -3.91 -11.33
N TRP A 525 -49.22 -4.97 -12.07
CA TRP A 525 -48.24 -5.97 -12.52
C TRP A 525 -47.28 -5.43 -13.58
N GLN A 526 -47.76 -4.60 -14.51
CA GLN A 526 -46.91 -3.91 -15.47
C GLN A 526 -45.97 -2.91 -14.78
N LEU A 527 -46.46 -2.20 -13.76
CA LEU A 527 -45.65 -1.32 -12.93
C LEU A 527 -44.54 -2.09 -12.23
N VAL A 528 -44.86 -3.22 -11.57
CA VAL A 528 -43.86 -4.06 -10.91
C VAL A 528 -42.82 -4.57 -11.92
N PHE A 529 -43.25 -5.04 -13.10
CA PHE A 529 -42.34 -5.48 -14.14
C PHE A 529 -41.40 -4.36 -14.59
N ALA A 530 -41.94 -3.17 -14.86
CA ALA A 530 -41.15 -2.00 -15.24
C ALA A 530 -40.16 -1.61 -14.14
N MET A 531 -40.60 -1.57 -12.88
CA MET A 531 -39.73 -1.24 -11.74
C MET A 531 -38.63 -2.28 -11.54
N SER A 532 -38.93 -3.58 -11.66
CA SER A 532 -37.93 -4.65 -11.59
C SER A 532 -36.90 -4.54 -12.71
N LEU A 533 -37.34 -4.25 -13.94
CA LEU A 533 -36.44 -4.04 -15.08
C LEU A 533 -35.55 -2.83 -14.88
N THR A 534 -36.13 -1.70 -14.46
CA THR A 534 -35.39 -0.48 -14.12
C THR A 534 -34.34 -0.76 -13.05
N GLY A 535 -34.70 -1.46 -11.97
CA GLY A 535 -33.73 -1.79 -10.93
C GLY A 535 -32.58 -2.65 -11.43
N VAL A 536 -32.83 -3.68 -12.26
CA VAL A 536 -31.76 -4.50 -12.86
C VAL A 536 -30.78 -3.64 -13.67
N ILE A 537 -31.30 -2.75 -14.52
CA ILE A 537 -30.47 -1.85 -15.35
C ILE A 537 -29.65 -0.90 -14.47
N PHE A 538 -30.28 -0.30 -13.46
CA PHE A 538 -29.62 0.67 -12.59
C PHE A 538 -28.60 0.02 -11.65
N GLN A 539 -28.77 -1.26 -11.28
CA GLN A 539 -27.73 -2.00 -10.55
C GLN A 539 -26.48 -2.24 -11.42
N ILE A 540 -26.64 -2.52 -12.71
CA ILE A 540 -25.50 -2.58 -13.64
C ILE A 540 -24.84 -1.20 -13.76
N TRP A 541 -25.64 -0.15 -13.91
CA TRP A 541 -25.11 1.20 -14.07
C TRP A 541 -24.28 1.66 -12.86
N VAL A 542 -24.72 1.40 -11.61
CA VAL A 542 -23.94 1.77 -10.43
C VAL A 542 -22.67 0.92 -10.27
N MET A 543 -22.64 -0.33 -10.74
CA MET A 543 -21.41 -1.12 -10.79
C MET A 543 -20.39 -0.50 -11.76
N VAL A 544 -20.83 -0.09 -12.94
CA VAL A 544 -19.97 0.62 -13.92
C VAL A 544 -19.47 1.94 -13.34
N MET A 545 -20.35 2.72 -12.70
CA MET A 545 -19.98 3.97 -12.03
C MET A 545 -18.95 3.73 -10.92
N SER A 546 -19.14 2.70 -10.10
CA SER A 546 -18.20 2.33 -9.03
C SER A 546 -16.83 1.93 -9.59
N TYR A 547 -16.81 1.17 -10.69
CA TYR A 547 -15.57 0.83 -11.39
C TYR A 547 -14.86 2.06 -11.95
N GLN A 548 -15.60 2.98 -12.59
CA GLN A 548 -15.03 4.24 -13.09
C GLN A 548 -14.45 5.10 -11.97
N VAL A 549 -15.15 5.20 -10.83
CA VAL A 549 -14.64 5.92 -9.66
C VAL A 549 -13.38 5.27 -9.10
N PHE A 550 -13.29 3.93 -9.12
CA PHE A 550 -12.09 3.21 -8.70
C PHE A 550 -10.92 3.35 -9.67
N ALA A 551 -11.18 3.31 -10.98
CA ALA A 551 -10.16 3.41 -12.03
C ALA A 551 -9.60 4.83 -12.17
N ASN A 552 -10.42 5.85 -11.87
CA ASN A 552 -10.04 7.27 -11.96
C ASN A 552 -9.51 7.85 -10.63
N SER A 553 -9.50 7.06 -9.54
CA SER A 553 -8.95 7.39 -8.22
C SER A 553 -7.62 6.70 -7.99
#